data_AF-A0A2D6A883-F1
#
_entry.id   AF-A0A2D6A883-F1
#
_cell.length_a   1.000
_cell.length_b   1.000
_cell.length_c   1.000
_cell.angle_alpha   90.00
_cell.angle_beta   90.00
_cell.angle_gamma   90.00
#
_symmetry.space_group_name_H-M   'P 1'
#
loop_
_entity.id
_entity.type
_entity.pdbx_description
1 polymer ?
#
loop_
_entity_poly.entity_id
_entity_poly.type
_entity_poly.pdbx_seq_one_letter_code
_entity_poly.pdbx_strand_id
1 'polypeptide(L)' 'MKVAVTGGTGFVGSDVVEVLLERGDAVRIITRDPAAVPAQFHGLVETGPWDDP' A
#
# COMPACT_ATOMS: atom_id res chain seq x y z
N MET A 1 3.81 7.65 -10.63
CA MET A 1 3.99 6.29 -11.18
C MET A 1 2.96 5.35 -10.55
N LYS A 2 2.75 4.14 -11.10
CA LYS A 2 2.00 3.08 -10.41
C LYS A 2 3.00 2.16 -9.70
N VAL A 3 2.84 1.97 -8.39
CA VAL A 3 3.79 1.20 -7.57
C VAL A 3 3.04 0.15 -6.76
N ALA A 4 3.46 -1.11 -6.90
CA ALA A 4 3.00 -2.21 -6.05
C ALA A 4 3.97 -2.38 -4.87
N VAL A 5 3.44 -2.39 -3.65
CA VAL A 5 4.22 -2.60 -2.42
C VAL A 5 3.77 -3.90 -1.76
N THR A 6 4.61 -4.92 -1.82
CA THR A 6 4.41 -6.17 -1.06
C THR A 6 4.78 -5.93 0.40
N GLY A 7 3.87 -6.26 1.32
CA GLY A 7 4.11 -6.03 2.75
C GLY A 7 3.97 -4.56 3.18
N GLY A 8 3.25 -3.74 2.41
CA GLY A 8 2.99 -2.32 2.71
C GLY A 8 2.20 -2.07 4.01
N THR A 9 1.70 -3.12 4.68
CA THR A 9 1.05 -3.05 5.99
C THR A 9 2.03 -3.25 7.17
N GLY A 10 3.27 -3.64 6.90
CA GLY A 10 4.28 -3.91 7.93
C GLY A 10 5.10 -2.67 8.32
N PHE A 11 5.92 -2.79 9.37
CA PHE A 11 6.70 -1.69 9.96
C PHE A 11 7.48 -0.84 8.95
N VAL A 12 8.28 -1.47 8.08
CA VAL A 12 9.03 -0.72 7.05
C VAL A 12 8.15 -0.40 5.84
N GLY A 13 7.21 -1.29 5.52
CA GLY A 13 6.36 -1.14 4.35
C GLY A 13 5.44 0.08 4.44
N SER A 14 4.95 0.41 5.62
CA SER A 14 4.10 1.58 5.84
C SER A 14 4.84 2.89 5.54
N ASP A 15 6.08 3.01 6.00
CA ASP A 15 6.88 4.23 5.79
C ASP A 15 7.23 4.38 4.31
N VAL A 16 7.48 3.26 3.62
CA VAL A 16 7.67 3.26 2.17
C VAL A 16 6.39 3.72 1.45
N VAL A 17 5.22 3.23 1.85
CA VAL A 17 3.93 3.66 1.28
C VAL A 17 3.71 5.16 1.50
N GLU A 18 3.99 5.68 2.69
CA GLU A 18 3.85 7.10 3.01
C GLU A 18 4.69 7.97 2.07
N VAL A 19 5.99 7.68 1.95
CA VAL A 19 6.90 8.45 1.07
C VAL A 19 6.48 8.36 -0.41
N LEU A 20 5.97 7.21 -0.86
CA LEU A 20 5.46 7.06 -2.23
C LEU A 20 4.20 7.90 -2.48
N LEU A 21 3.29 7.93 -1.51
CA LEU A 21 2.08 8.76 -1.58
C LEU A 21 2.45 10.25 -1.57
N GLU A 22 3.36 10.68 -0.70
CA GLU A 22 3.86 12.07 -0.66
C GLU A 22 4.52 12.52 -1.97
N ARG A 23 5.20 11.59 -2.66
CA ARG A 23 5.77 11.83 -3.98
C ARG A 23 4.71 11.96 -5.09
N GLY A 24 3.45 11.62 -4.81
CA GLY A 24 2.34 11.64 -5.77
C GLY A 24 2.21 10.37 -6.61
N ASP A 25 2.71 9.23 -6.12
CA ASP A 25 2.52 7.95 -6.79
C ASP A 25 1.15 7.33 -6.47
N ALA A 26 0.61 6.60 -7.44
CA ALA A 26 -0.53 5.70 -7.21
C ALA A 26 0.00 4.38 -6.64
N VAL A 27 -0.39 4.06 -5.41
CA VAL A 27 0.14 2.91 -4.65
C VAL A 27 -0.91 1.81 -4.53
N ARG A 28 -0.49 0.57 -4.79
CA ARG A 28 -1.24 -0.65 -4.48
C ARG A 28 -0.49 -1.45 -3.42
N ILE A 29 -1.13 -1.69 -2.27
CA ILE A 29 -0.58 -2.55 -1.22
C ILE A 29 -1.02 -3.99 -1.51
N ILE A 30 -0.03 -4.86 -1.66
CA ILE A 30 -0.26 -6.30 -1.82
C ILE A 30 -0.15 -6.95 -0.44
N THR A 31 -1.29 -7.43 0.06
CA THR A 31 -1.43 -8.01 1.40
C THR A 31 -2.40 -9.19 1.39
N ARG A 32 -2.20 -10.12 2.33
CA ARG A 32 -3.13 -11.22 2.61
C ARG A 32 -4.29 -10.78 3.51
N ASP A 33 -4.13 -9.66 4.20
CA ASP A 33 -5.11 -9.10 5.12
C ASP A 33 -5.28 -7.60 4.81
N PRO A 34 -6.32 -7.23 4.04
CA PRO A 34 -6.64 -5.83 3.77
C PRO A 34 -7.07 -5.04 5.02
N ALA A 35 -7.56 -5.71 6.06
CA ALA A 35 -7.96 -5.04 7.30
C ALA A 35 -6.74 -4.56 8.12
N ALA A 36 -5.55 -5.13 7.85
CA ALA A 36 -4.29 -4.70 8.45
C ALA A 36 -3.73 -3.40 7.84
N VAL A 37 -4.40 -2.80 6.85
CA VAL A 37 -3.95 -1.54 6.24
C VAL A 37 -4.13 -0.39 7.24
N PRO A 38 -3.05 0.36 7.55
CA PRO A 38 -3.12 1.50 8.45
C PRO A 38 -4.21 2.50 8.06
N ALA A 39 -4.94 3.02 9.06
CA ALA A 39 -6.10 3.88 8.84
C ALA A 39 -5.78 5.15 8.02
N GLN A 40 -4.56 5.68 8.15
CA GLN A 40 -4.12 6.84 7.39
C GLN A 40 -4.05 6.60 5.87
N PHE A 41 -4.00 5.34 5.41
CA PHE A 41 -3.96 5.00 3.99
C PHE A 41 -5.36 4.71 3.40
N HIS A 42 -6.42 4.70 4.22
CA HIS A 42 -7.76 4.38 3.75
C HIS A 42 -8.24 5.41 2.71
N GLY A 43 -8.59 4.92 1.52
CA GLY A 43 -8.98 5.76 0.39
C GLY A 43 -7.81 6.40 -0.39
N LEU A 44 -6.56 6.19 0.04
CA LEU A 44 -5.37 6.68 -0.64
C LEU A 44 -4.63 5.60 -1.44
N VAL A 45 -4.86 4.32 -1.10
CA VAL A 45 -4.21 3.17 -1.74
C VAL A 45 -5.23 2.15 -2.25
N GLU A 46 -4.88 1.45 -3.31
CA GLU A 46 -5.53 0.18 -3.65
C GLU A 46 -4.99 -0.94 -2.76
N THR A 47 -5.80 -1.96 -2.48
CA THR A 47 -5.40 -3.09 -1.63
C THR A 47 -5.94 -4.40 -2.20
N GLY A 48 -5.16 -5.47 -2.11
CA GLY A 48 -5.60 -6.79 -2.56
C GLY A 48 -4.49 -7.85 -2.59
N PRO A 49 -4.82 -9.11 -2.91
CA PRO A 49 -3.83 -10.14 -3.18
C PRO A 49 -3.09 -9.87 -4.50
N TRP A 50 -2.04 -10.64 -4.77
CA TRP A 50 -1.23 -10.52 -5.99
C TRP A 50 -1.99 -10.95 -7.26
N ASP A 51 -3.04 -11.76 -7.12
CA ASP A 51 -3.68 -12.52 -8.20
C ASP A 51 -4.49 -11.66 -9.21
N ASP A 52 -4.49 -10.34 -9.04
CA ASP A 52 -5.13 -9.35 -9.92
C ASP A 52 -4.24 -8.09 -10.00
N PRO A 53 -3.28 -8.02 -10.94
CA PRO A 53 -2.27 -6.96 -11.02
C PRO A 53 -2.73 -5.68 -11.75
#